data_AF-A0A8J7M2V0-F1
#
_entry.id   AF-A0A8J7M2V0-F1
#
_cell.length_a   1.000
_cell.length_b   1.000
_cell.length_c   1.000
_cell.angle_alpha   90.00
_cell.angle_beta   90.00
_cell.angle_gamma   90.00
#
_symmetry.space_group_name_H-M   'P 1'
#
loop_
_entity.id
_entity.type
_entity.pdbx_description
1 polymer ?
#
loop_
_entity_poly.entity_id
_entity_poly.type
_entity_poly.pdbx_seq_one_letter_code
_entity_poly.pdbx_strand_id
1 'polypeptide(L)'
;MKKFFYAIAVAMLLAVATPVLLFAGSPADGANAYRTLPKPGERVTLDAGHYFTYGFDKRPKMGTCIMRVEIFTRDGKRDTSYTVIGDVDMPSMRGAHSTGGQKFSLSNKGVYLLPVNIAMPGDWEVRFTFTKSGKTVLKGIYLFDM
;
A
#
# COMPACT_ATOMS: atom_id res chain seq x y z
N MET A 1 -50.66 54.60 22.66
CA MET A 1 -51.04 54.94 21.26
C MET A 1 -49.84 54.64 20.37
N LYS A 2 -50.01 53.77 19.34
CA LYS A 2 -49.42 53.82 17.98
C LYS A 2 -47.89 54.08 17.88
N LYS A 3 -47.02 53.30 17.23
CA LYS A 3 -47.14 52.26 16.18
C LYS A 3 -45.78 51.55 16.04
N PHE A 4 -45.85 50.29 15.63
CA PHE A 4 -44.79 49.49 15.02
C PHE A 4 -44.18 50.16 13.79
N PHE A 5 -42.87 49.98 13.56
CA PHE A 5 -42.33 49.70 12.21
C PHE A 5 -41.13 48.76 12.29
N TYR A 6 -41.32 47.58 11.69
CA TYR A 6 -40.31 46.59 11.37
C TYR A 6 -39.42 47.09 10.23
N ALA A 7 -38.12 46.85 10.30
CA ALA A 7 -37.25 46.81 9.12
C ALA A 7 -36.46 45.50 9.14
N ILE A 8 -37.02 44.51 8.43
CA ILE A 8 -36.39 43.23 8.13
C ILE A 8 -35.47 43.46 6.94
N ALA A 9 -34.16 43.35 7.14
CA ALA A 9 -33.19 43.29 6.04
C ALA A 9 -33.01 41.82 5.64
N VAL A 10 -33.69 41.40 4.58
CA VAL A 10 -33.42 40.13 3.89
C VAL A 10 -32.17 40.32 3.06
N ALA A 11 -31.05 39.76 3.51
CA ALA A 11 -29.86 39.59 2.67
C ALA A 11 -30.04 38.30 1.85
N MET A 12 -30.29 38.45 0.54
CA MET A 12 -30.17 37.36 -0.43
C MET A 12 -28.70 36.95 -0.54
N LEU A 13 -28.34 35.80 0.02
CA LEU A 13 -27.09 35.12 -0.27
C LEU A 13 -27.28 34.28 -1.55
N LEU A 14 -26.68 34.71 -2.65
CA LEU A 14 -26.55 33.89 -3.86
C LEU A 14 -25.64 32.69 -3.56
N ALA A 15 -26.23 31.50 -3.48
CA ALA A 15 -25.49 30.25 -3.47
C ALA A 15 -24.97 29.96 -4.89
N VAL A 16 -23.68 30.20 -5.11
CA VAL A 16 -22.98 29.73 -6.31
C VAL A 16 -22.76 28.23 -6.14
N ALA A 17 -23.63 27.43 -6.75
CA ALA A 17 -23.48 25.98 -6.81
C ALA A 17 -22.33 25.64 -7.76
N THR A 18 -21.12 25.49 -7.22
CA THR A 18 -20.00 24.86 -7.95
C THR A 18 -20.28 23.38 -8.12
N PRO A 19 -20.24 22.82 -9.35
CA PRO A 19 -20.32 21.38 -9.53
C PRO A 19 -19.04 20.75 -8.95
N VAL A 20 -19.18 20.05 -7.83
CA VAL A 20 -18.15 19.12 -7.35
C VAL A 20 -18.11 17.98 -8.37
N LEU A 21 -17.08 17.97 -9.21
CA LEU A 21 -16.73 16.82 -10.04
C LEU A 21 -16.35 15.67 -9.10
N LEU A 22 -17.31 14.81 -8.80
CA LEU A 22 -17.06 13.51 -8.22
C LEU A 22 -16.35 12.66 -9.28
N PHE A 23 -15.02 12.68 -9.28
CA PHE A 23 -14.23 11.60 -9.86
C PHE A 23 -14.41 10.36 -8.98
N ALA A 24 -15.53 9.68 -9.17
CA ALA A 24 -15.70 8.30 -8.73
C ALA A 24 -14.85 7.41 -9.67
N GLY A 25 -13.55 7.35 -9.40
CA GLY A 25 -12.72 6.29 -9.96
C GLY A 25 -13.22 4.94 -9.46
N SER A 26 -13.76 4.13 -10.36
CA SER A 26 -14.19 2.75 -10.08
C SER A 26 -13.02 1.96 -9.44
N PRO A 27 -13.16 1.39 -8.22
CA PRO A 27 -12.05 0.72 -7.54
C PRO A 27 -11.87 -0.75 -7.96
N ALA A 28 -12.45 -1.19 -9.08
CA ALA A 28 -12.58 -2.63 -9.36
C ALA A 28 -11.41 -3.25 -10.15
N ASP A 29 -10.65 -2.47 -10.95
CA ASP A 29 -9.56 -3.02 -11.78
C ASP A 29 -8.17 -2.95 -11.13
N GLY A 30 -8.03 -2.23 -10.02
CA GLY A 30 -6.72 -1.98 -9.38
C GLY A 30 -6.14 -3.16 -8.59
N ALA A 31 -6.93 -4.18 -8.24
CA ALA A 31 -6.47 -5.29 -7.41
C ALA A 31 -5.71 -6.38 -8.20
N ASN A 32 -5.85 -6.41 -9.52
CA ASN A 32 -5.24 -7.45 -10.37
C ASN A 32 -3.90 -7.04 -10.98
N ALA A 33 -3.70 -5.74 -11.24
CA ALA A 33 -2.45 -5.22 -11.75
C ALA A 33 -1.46 -4.94 -10.61
N TYR A 34 -0.20 -5.22 -10.89
CA TYR A 34 0.89 -4.83 -10.02
C TYR A 34 1.15 -3.33 -10.14
N ARG A 35 1.23 -2.63 -9.00
CA ARG A 35 1.61 -1.21 -8.96
C ARG A 35 2.98 -1.01 -8.33
N THR A 36 3.77 -0.06 -8.82
CA THR A 36 5.04 0.31 -8.21
C THR A 36 4.78 0.93 -6.83
N LEU A 37 5.51 0.45 -5.83
CA LEU A 37 5.46 0.97 -4.47
C LEU A 37 6.41 2.18 -4.33
N PRO A 38 6.10 3.12 -3.40
CA PRO A 38 6.99 4.23 -3.08
C PRO A 38 8.26 3.73 -2.37
N LYS A 39 9.12 4.60 -1.82
CA LYS A 39 10.36 4.12 -1.19
C LYS A 39 10.08 3.29 0.08
N PRO A 40 10.97 2.33 0.43
CA PRO A 40 10.88 1.61 1.70
C PRO A 40 10.79 2.56 2.90
N GLY A 41 10.03 2.14 3.91
CA GLY A 41 9.74 2.93 5.12
C GLY A 41 8.58 3.92 4.99
N GLU A 42 8.13 4.24 3.77
CA GLU A 42 6.94 5.07 3.57
C GLU A 42 5.64 4.30 3.85
N ARG A 43 4.59 5.04 4.26
CA ARG A 43 3.26 4.47 4.47
C ARG A 43 2.57 4.27 3.13
N VAL A 44 2.15 3.04 2.87
CA VAL A 44 1.39 2.67 1.68
C VAL A 44 -0.02 2.27 2.07
N THR A 45 -1.02 2.95 1.50
CA THR A 45 -2.44 2.57 1.70
C THR A 45 -2.68 1.16 1.17
N LEU A 46 -3.14 0.28 2.06
CA LEU A 46 -3.47 -1.11 1.75
C LEU A 46 -4.94 -1.24 1.37
N ASP A 47 -5.81 -0.64 2.18
CA ASP A 47 -7.25 -0.49 1.96
C ASP A 47 -7.78 0.72 2.76
N ALA A 48 -9.11 0.91 2.82
CA ALA A 48 -9.72 2.06 3.49
C ALA A 48 -9.37 2.19 4.99
N GLY A 49 -9.03 1.08 5.65
CA GLY A 49 -8.78 1.03 7.10
C GLY A 49 -7.32 0.76 7.47
N HIS A 50 -6.46 0.45 6.50
CA HIS A 50 -5.13 -0.07 6.78
C HIS A 50 -4.07 0.53 5.87
N TYR A 51 -2.85 0.60 6.41
CA TYR A 51 -1.65 0.89 5.65
C TYR A 51 -0.56 -0.11 6.01
N PHE A 52 0.48 -0.18 5.20
CA PHE A 52 1.67 -0.95 5.52
C PHE A 52 2.92 -0.12 5.29
N THR A 53 4.00 -0.56 5.91
CA THR A 53 5.37 -0.15 5.60
C THR A 53 6.16 -1.39 5.24
N TYR A 54 7.17 -1.23 4.40
CA TYR A 54 8.04 -2.33 4.02
C TYR A 54 9.48 -1.87 3.85
N GLY A 55 10.40 -2.83 3.79
CA GLY A 55 11.81 -2.58 3.52
C GLY A 55 12.71 -3.70 4.00
N PHE A 56 13.96 -3.69 3.57
CA PHE A 56 14.94 -4.62 4.11
C PHE A 56 15.31 -4.24 5.55
N ASP A 57 15.56 -5.26 6.39
CA ASP A 57 16.02 -5.07 7.77
C ASP A 57 17.36 -4.33 7.87
N LYS A 58 18.19 -4.51 6.84
CA LYS A 58 19.49 -3.86 6.63
C LYS A 58 19.59 -3.46 5.17
N ARG A 59 20.54 -2.58 4.84
CA ARG A 59 20.85 -2.31 3.43
C ARG A 59 21.12 -3.66 2.72
N PRO A 60 20.41 -3.97 1.62
CA PRO A 60 20.58 -5.24 0.96
C PRO A 60 22.01 -5.36 0.40
N LYS A 61 22.52 -6.59 0.39
CA LYS A 61 23.82 -7.00 -0.13
C LYS A 61 23.70 -8.39 -0.74
N MET A 62 24.67 -8.76 -1.57
CA MET A 62 24.79 -10.12 -2.09
C MET A 62 24.65 -11.17 -0.97
N GLY A 63 23.90 -12.24 -1.27
CA GLY A 63 23.47 -13.26 -0.32
C GLY A 63 22.05 -13.00 0.22
N THR A 64 21.74 -13.59 1.38
CA THR A 64 20.41 -13.51 1.96
C THR A 64 20.20 -12.23 2.77
N CYS A 65 19.19 -11.46 2.38
CA CYS A 65 18.66 -10.30 3.12
C CYS A 65 17.24 -10.58 3.59
N ILE A 66 16.73 -9.83 4.58
CA ILE A 66 15.36 -10.04 5.07
C ILE A 66 14.47 -8.87 4.65
N MET A 67 13.53 -9.13 3.75
CA MET A 67 12.43 -8.20 3.45
C MET A 67 11.42 -8.23 4.59
N ARG A 68 11.08 -7.06 5.11
CA ARG A 68 10.13 -6.86 6.21
C ARG A 68 8.88 -6.17 5.69
N VAL A 69 7.73 -6.56 6.22
CA VAL A 69 6.45 -5.87 6.03
C VAL A 69 5.76 -5.75 7.39
N GLU A 70 5.23 -4.57 7.68
CA GLU A 70 4.46 -4.27 8.89
C GLU A 70 3.15 -3.63 8.47
N ILE A 71 2.03 -4.20 8.89
CA ILE A 71 0.69 -3.74 8.54
C ILE A 71 0.04 -3.14 9.78
N PHE A 72 -0.62 -2.01 9.58
CA PHE A 72 -1.24 -1.24 10.63
C PHE A 72 -2.66 -0.85 10.24
N THR A 73 -3.54 -0.82 11.22
CA THR A 73 -4.81 -0.10 11.16
C THR A 73 -4.55 1.40 11.06
N ARG A 74 -5.56 2.18 10.67
CA ARG A 74 -5.48 3.64 10.53
C ARG A 74 -5.09 4.36 11.82
N ASP A 75 -5.46 3.81 12.98
CA ASP A 75 -5.06 4.31 14.32
C ASP A 75 -3.65 3.87 14.74
N GLY A 76 -2.91 3.17 13.88
CA GLY A 76 -1.52 2.79 14.08
C GLY A 76 -1.31 1.50 14.89
N LYS A 77 -2.38 0.76 15.19
CA LYS A 77 -2.24 -0.57 15.80
C LYS A 77 -1.81 -1.58 14.76
N ARG A 78 -1.00 -2.55 15.16
CA ARG A 78 -0.52 -3.60 14.28
C ARG A 78 -1.66 -4.56 13.93
N ASP A 79 -1.80 -4.92 12.66
CA ASP A 79 -2.75 -5.93 12.19
C ASP A 79 -1.99 -7.08 11.53
N THR A 80 -2.27 -8.31 11.94
CA THR A 80 -1.67 -9.53 11.42
C THR A 80 -2.69 -10.45 10.72
N SER A 81 -3.89 -9.95 10.43
CA SER A 81 -4.97 -10.70 9.78
C SER A 81 -4.77 -10.94 8.27
N TYR A 82 -3.74 -10.31 7.68
CA TYR A 82 -3.42 -10.47 6.26
C TYR A 82 -2.53 -11.69 6.02
N THR A 83 -2.64 -12.26 4.83
CA THR A 83 -1.57 -13.09 4.26
C THR A 83 -0.77 -12.25 3.29
N VAL A 84 0.56 -12.29 3.44
CA VAL A 84 1.50 -11.59 2.57
C VAL A 84 2.33 -12.64 1.84
N ILE A 85 2.37 -12.53 0.51
CA ILE A 85 3.16 -13.38 -0.39
C ILE A 85 4.16 -12.49 -1.12
N GLY A 86 5.39 -12.98 -1.29
CA GLY A 86 6.45 -12.30 -2.03
C GLY A 86 7.00 -13.20 -3.12
N ASP A 87 7.32 -12.62 -4.26
CA ASP A 87 8.05 -13.27 -5.35
C ASP A 87 9.23 -12.36 -5.71
N VAL A 88 10.44 -12.91 -5.64
CA VAL A 88 11.68 -12.20 -5.91
C VAL A 88 12.15 -12.61 -7.29
N ASP A 89 12.48 -11.65 -8.14
CA ASP A 89 12.95 -11.93 -9.50
C ASP A 89 13.86 -10.79 -10.00
N MET A 90 14.46 -10.95 -11.17
CA MET A 90 15.17 -9.90 -11.89
C MET A 90 14.32 -9.43 -13.07
N PRO A 91 13.91 -8.15 -13.14
CA PRO A 91 13.04 -7.66 -14.22
C PRO A 91 13.57 -7.88 -15.64
N SER A 92 14.89 -7.79 -15.82
CA SER A 92 15.60 -7.96 -17.10
C SER A 92 15.70 -9.41 -17.55
N MET A 93 15.54 -10.37 -16.63
CA MET A 93 15.63 -11.81 -16.86
C MET A 93 14.42 -12.52 -16.25
N ARG A 94 13.23 -11.96 -16.49
CA ARG A 94 11.99 -12.36 -15.83
C ARG A 94 11.76 -13.86 -15.90
N GLY A 95 11.50 -14.47 -14.75
CA GLY A 95 11.30 -15.91 -14.57
C GLY A 95 12.57 -16.72 -14.36
N ALA A 96 13.75 -16.22 -14.74
CA ALA A 96 15.01 -16.95 -14.56
C ALA A 96 15.47 -16.99 -13.08
N HIS A 97 15.07 -15.99 -12.30
CA HIS A 97 15.42 -15.89 -10.88
C HIS A 97 14.19 -15.83 -9.97
N SER A 98 13.00 -16.12 -10.50
CA SER A 98 11.78 -16.13 -9.71
C SER A 98 11.85 -17.19 -8.60
N THR A 99 11.59 -16.76 -7.37
CA THR A 99 11.43 -17.68 -6.23
C THR A 99 10.07 -18.36 -6.20
N GLY A 100 9.17 -17.98 -7.12
CA GLY A 100 7.74 -18.22 -7.00
C GLY A 100 7.13 -17.45 -5.82
N GLY A 101 5.80 -17.50 -5.71
CA GLY A 101 5.09 -16.87 -4.60
C GLY A 101 5.37 -17.56 -3.27
N GLN A 102 6.21 -16.96 -2.44
CA GLN A 102 6.57 -17.41 -1.10
C GLN A 102 5.79 -16.66 -0.02
N LYS A 103 5.20 -17.40 0.92
CA LYS A 103 4.50 -16.78 2.05
C LYS A 103 5.51 -16.15 3.02
N PHE A 104 5.27 -14.91 3.43
CA PHE A 104 6.05 -14.29 4.51
C PHE A 104 5.80 -15.01 5.83
N SER A 105 6.86 -15.21 6.61
CA SER A 105 6.78 -15.73 7.98
C SER A 105 6.42 -14.62 8.96
N LEU A 106 5.44 -14.86 9.84
CA LEU A 106 5.06 -13.89 10.86
C LEU A 106 5.91 -14.07 12.12
N SER A 107 6.55 -13.01 12.58
CA SER A 107 7.29 -13.00 13.85
C SER A 107 6.37 -12.75 15.05
N ASN A 108 6.86 -13.06 16.26
CA ASN A 108 6.14 -12.78 17.53
C ASN A 108 5.85 -11.28 17.76
N LYS A 109 6.52 -10.38 17.03
CA LYS A 109 6.27 -8.93 17.07
C LYS A 109 5.24 -8.47 16.02
N GLY A 110 4.63 -9.40 15.29
CA GLY A 110 3.67 -9.12 14.21
C GLY A 110 4.32 -8.47 12.97
N VAL A 111 5.61 -8.76 12.73
CA VAL A 111 6.32 -8.37 11.51
C VAL A 111 6.36 -9.56 10.56
N TYR A 112 5.97 -9.34 9.31
CA TYR A 112 6.09 -10.32 8.23
C TYR A 112 7.51 -10.28 7.67
N LEU A 113 8.14 -11.45 7.53
CA LEU A 113 9.54 -11.61 7.14
C LEU A 113 9.66 -12.56 5.94
N LEU A 114 10.39 -12.13 4.91
CA LEU A 114 10.74 -12.96 3.76
C LEU A 114 12.26 -12.93 3.56
N PRO A 115 12.95 -14.08 3.65
CA PRO A 115 14.32 -14.21 3.18
C PRO A 115 14.38 -13.99 1.66
N VAL A 116 15.23 -13.07 1.23
CA VAL A 116 15.46 -12.72 -0.17
C VAL A 116 16.92 -13.04 -0.49
N ASN A 117 17.16 -14.02 -1.36
CA ASN A 117 18.51 -14.40 -1.75
C ASN A 117 18.94 -13.67 -3.03
N ILE A 118 19.82 -12.69 -2.89
CA ILE A 118 20.38 -11.92 -4.01
C ILE A 118 21.64 -12.64 -4.48
N ALA A 119 21.54 -13.31 -5.63
CA ALA A 119 22.60 -14.18 -6.14
C ALA A 119 23.61 -13.47 -7.04
N MET A 120 23.30 -12.26 -7.54
CA MET A 120 24.14 -11.48 -8.43
C MET A 120 23.78 -9.97 -8.40
N PRO A 121 24.71 -9.08 -8.79
CA PRO A 121 24.44 -7.65 -8.96
C PRO A 121 23.40 -7.35 -10.05
N GLY A 122 22.81 -6.15 -9.97
CA GLY A 122 21.89 -5.59 -10.98
C GLY A 122 20.48 -5.31 -10.45
N ASP A 123 19.53 -5.14 -11.37
CA ASP A 123 18.14 -4.82 -11.02
C ASP A 123 17.39 -6.05 -10.49
N TRP A 124 16.77 -5.88 -9.33
CA TRP A 124 15.90 -6.86 -8.68
C TRP A 124 14.52 -6.28 -8.40
N GLU A 125 13.52 -7.16 -8.32
CA GLU A 125 12.18 -6.83 -7.86
C GLU A 125 11.74 -7.74 -6.71
N VAL A 126 10.98 -7.16 -5.77
CA VAL A 126 10.10 -7.94 -4.88
C VAL A 126 8.66 -7.60 -5.24
N ARG A 127 7.91 -8.61 -5.67
CA ARG A 127 6.48 -8.54 -5.97
C ARG A 127 5.69 -9.01 -4.76
N PHE A 128 4.89 -8.13 -4.18
CA PHE A 128 4.04 -8.40 -3.03
C PHE A 128 2.61 -8.68 -3.47
N THR A 129 1.98 -9.69 -2.88
CA THR A 129 0.54 -9.90 -2.94
C THR A 129 -0.02 -9.94 -1.52
N PHE A 130 -0.94 -9.02 -1.23
CA PHE A 130 -1.64 -8.93 0.04
C PHE A 130 -3.04 -9.48 -0.11
N THR A 131 -3.42 -10.42 0.77
CA THR A 131 -4.76 -10.98 0.80
C THR A 131 -5.38 -10.88 2.19
N LYS A 132 -6.69 -10.63 2.25
CA LYS A 132 -7.50 -10.62 3.47
C LYS A 132 -8.79 -11.38 3.20
N SER A 133 -9.11 -12.33 4.08
CA SER A 133 -10.29 -13.20 3.93
C SER A 133 -10.38 -13.85 2.54
N GLY A 134 -9.23 -14.32 2.01
CA GLY A 134 -9.13 -14.98 0.70
C GLY A 134 -9.19 -14.05 -0.52
N LYS A 135 -9.37 -12.74 -0.34
CA LYS A 135 -9.40 -11.76 -1.45
C LYS A 135 -8.09 -10.98 -1.54
N THR A 136 -7.56 -10.84 -2.74
CA THR A 136 -6.43 -9.94 -3.01
C THR A 136 -6.88 -8.50 -2.83
N VAL A 137 -6.20 -7.78 -1.94
CA VAL A 137 -6.47 -6.35 -1.68
C VAL A 137 -5.47 -5.46 -2.42
N LEU A 138 -4.25 -5.96 -2.64
CA LEU A 138 -3.19 -5.18 -3.28
C LEU A 138 -2.12 -6.11 -3.88
N LYS A 139 -1.62 -5.72 -5.06
CA LYS A 139 -0.39 -6.24 -5.66
C LYS A 139 0.61 -5.10 -5.87
N GLY A 140 1.80 -5.22 -5.28
CA GLY A 140 2.83 -4.19 -5.27
C GLY A 140 4.16 -4.68 -5.82
N ILE A 141 4.95 -3.79 -6.43
CA ILE A 141 6.33 -4.08 -6.86
C ILE A 141 7.26 -3.07 -6.21
N TYR A 142 8.33 -3.58 -5.61
CA TYR A 142 9.48 -2.78 -5.23
C TYR A 142 10.68 -3.15 -6.11
N LEU A 143 11.18 -2.17 -6.87
CA LEU A 143 12.38 -2.29 -7.69
C LEU A 143 13.57 -1.72 -6.93
N PHE A 144 14.70 -2.41 -6.98
CA PHE A 144 15.95 -1.98 -6.35
C PHE A 144 17.16 -2.52 -7.11
N ASP A 145 18.24 -1.76 -7.07
CA ASP A 145 19.53 -2.12 -7.67
C ASP A 145 20.51 -2.59 -6.60
N MET A 146 21.40 -3.50 -6.97
CA MET A 146 22.31 -4.23 -6.09
C MET A 146 23.74 -4.30 -6.59
#